data_AF-A0A6L8A0H4-F1
#
_entry.id   AF-A0A6L8A0H4-F1
#
_cell.length_a   1.000
_cell.length_b   1.000
_cell.length_c   1.000
_cell.angle_alpha   90.00
_cell.angle_beta   90.00
_cell.angle_gamma   90.00
#
_symmetry.space_group_name_H-M   'P 1'
#
loop_
_entity.id
_entity.type
_entity.pdbx_description
1 polymer ?
#
loop_
_entity_poly.entity_id
_entity_poly.type
_entity_poly.pdbx_seq_one_letter_code
_entity_poly.pdbx_strand_id
1 'polypeptide(L)'
;LPGAAYTEKSATYVNVEGRPQRTALAIFPPGDAREDWTIVRAFSETAGHTLPYDSLAQVRARLADVNPVFDAVDEIVPAEWEAFGGDAPAGDPDPAPFRSPVQNYYMTDPIGRCSETMAKCTQMRRSLAAGARTGTDG
;
A
#
# COMPACT_ATOMS: atom_id res chain seq x y z
N LEU A 1 -2.08 14.97 9.87
CA LEU A 1 -3.36 15.25 9.18
C LEU A 1 -4.06 13.90 8.99
N PRO A 2 -5.29 13.71 9.49
CA PRO A 2 -6.00 12.43 9.39
C PRO A 2 -6.46 12.15 7.96
N GLY A 3 -6.00 11.05 7.38
CA GLY A 3 -6.37 10.58 6.04
C GLY A 3 -7.44 9.50 6.04
N ALA A 4 -8.00 9.22 4.88
CA ALA A 4 -9.03 8.20 4.68
C ALA A 4 -8.43 6.79 4.53
N ALA A 5 -9.08 5.78 5.13
CA ALA A 5 -8.73 4.37 4.91
C ALA A 5 -9.04 3.90 3.48
N TYR A 6 -8.59 2.70 3.11
CA TYR A 6 -8.78 2.16 1.75
C TYR A 6 -10.27 1.94 1.39
N THR A 7 -11.14 1.72 2.38
CA THR A 7 -12.61 1.60 2.22
C THR A 7 -13.32 2.95 2.15
N GLU A 8 -12.60 4.04 2.44
CA GLU A 8 -13.15 5.39 2.66
C GLU A 8 -12.78 6.37 1.54
N LYS A 9 -12.27 5.86 0.41
CA LYS A 9 -11.85 6.69 -0.72
C LYS A 9 -11.90 5.92 -2.04
N SER A 10 -12.07 6.66 -3.14
CA SER A 10 -11.82 6.12 -4.49
C SER A 10 -10.37 6.36 -4.89
N ALA A 11 -9.51 5.35 -4.67
CA ALA A 11 -8.09 5.42 -4.93
C ALA A 11 -7.66 4.43 -6.02
N THR A 12 -6.51 4.69 -6.64
CA THR A 12 -5.87 3.79 -7.59
C THR A 12 -4.69 3.10 -6.90
N TYR A 13 -4.67 1.77 -6.94
CA TYR A 13 -3.57 0.92 -6.45
C TYR A 13 -3.03 0.09 -7.60
N VAL A 14 -1.72 -0.19 -7.62
CA VAL A 14 -1.11 -1.09 -8.60
C VAL A 14 -0.62 -2.33 -7.88
N ASN A 15 -0.96 -3.51 -8.37
CA ASN A 15 -0.53 -4.77 -7.79
C ASN A 15 0.87 -5.19 -8.32
N VAL A 16 1.38 -6.34 -7.87
CA VAL A 16 2.74 -6.81 -8.21
C VAL A 16 2.93 -7.24 -9.67
N GLU A 17 1.85 -7.52 -10.39
CA GLU A 17 1.88 -7.83 -11.84
C GLU A 17 1.76 -6.55 -12.70
N GLY A 18 1.66 -5.37 -12.09
CA GLY A 18 1.59 -4.09 -12.78
C GLY A 18 0.17 -3.64 -13.15
N ARG A 19 -0.88 -4.32 -12.68
CA ARG A 19 -2.28 -3.96 -12.97
C ARG A 19 -2.75 -2.82 -12.07
N PRO A 20 -3.17 -1.66 -12.61
CA PRO A 20 -3.83 -0.62 -11.85
C PRO A 20 -5.29 -0.99 -11.58
N GLN A 21 -5.73 -0.88 -10.34
CA GLN A 21 -7.09 -1.17 -9.91
C GLN A 21 -7.65 0.02 -9.15
N ARG A 22 -8.96 0.23 -9.21
CA ARG A 22 -9.63 1.34 -8.53
C ARG A 22 -10.54 0.83 -7.41
N THR A 23 -10.40 1.41 -6.24
CA THR A 23 -11.35 1.19 -5.14
C THR A 23 -12.59 2.06 -5.32
N ALA A 24 -13.69 1.62 -4.73
CA ALA A 24 -14.90 2.40 -4.58
C ALA A 24 -15.04 2.85 -3.12
N LEU A 25 -15.64 4.03 -2.93
CA LEU A 25 -16.02 4.53 -1.62
C LEU A 25 -17.11 3.63 -1.04
N ALA A 26 -16.83 2.93 0.05
CA ALA A 26 -17.79 2.08 0.74
C ALA A 26 -18.47 2.80 1.91
N ILE A 27 -17.68 3.58 2.67
CA ILE A 27 -18.13 4.39 3.81
C ILE A 27 -17.37 5.73 3.81
N PHE A 28 -17.89 6.74 4.50
CA PHE A 28 -17.17 8.02 4.60
C PHE A 28 -16.09 7.98 5.69
N PRO A 29 -14.99 8.74 5.53
CA PRO A 29 -13.96 8.86 6.56
C PRO A 29 -14.53 9.33 7.91
N PRO A 30 -14.03 8.82 9.05
CA PRO A 30 -14.53 9.19 10.36
C PRO A 30 -14.08 10.60 10.79
N GLY A 31 -14.97 11.33 11.46
CA GLY A 31 -14.69 12.66 12.01
C GLY A 31 -14.29 13.66 10.93
N ASP A 32 -13.16 14.34 11.13
CA ASP A 32 -12.62 15.34 10.20
C ASP A 32 -11.58 14.76 9.22
N ALA A 33 -11.49 13.43 9.10
CA ALA A 33 -10.61 12.79 8.13
C ALA A 33 -11.01 13.14 6.69
N ARG A 34 -10.02 13.25 5.80
CA ARG A 34 -10.25 13.61 4.39
C ARG A 34 -9.49 12.67 3.46
N GLU A 35 -9.88 12.64 2.19
CA GLU A 35 -9.12 11.91 1.18
C GLU A 35 -7.69 12.46 1.06
N ASP A 36 -6.71 11.58 0.98
CA ASP A 36 -5.29 11.96 1.08
C ASP A 36 -4.86 13.01 0.05
N TRP A 37 -5.34 12.90 -1.20
CA TRP A 37 -4.98 13.85 -2.25
C TRP A 37 -5.52 15.26 -1.97
N THR A 38 -6.68 15.38 -1.33
CA THR A 38 -7.26 16.68 -0.95
C THR A 38 -6.43 17.36 0.14
N ILE A 39 -5.89 16.57 1.07
CA ILE A 39 -5.00 17.04 2.13
C ILE A 39 -3.71 17.58 1.51
N VAL A 40 -3.10 16.82 0.60
CA VAL A 40 -1.87 17.24 -0.10
C VAL A 40 -2.12 18.48 -0.97
N ARG A 41 -3.24 18.53 -1.70
CA ARG A 41 -3.63 19.69 -2.51
C ARG A 41 -3.86 20.95 -1.68
N ALA A 42 -4.54 20.86 -0.54
CA ALA A 42 -4.74 21.99 0.36
C ALA A 42 -3.42 22.45 1.01
N PHE A 43 -2.56 21.50 1.38
CA PHE A 43 -1.22 21.82 1.89
C PHE A 43 -0.36 22.54 0.85
N SER A 44 -0.42 22.12 -0.42
CA SER A 44 0.34 22.75 -1.50
C SER A 44 0.06 24.24 -1.67
N GLU A 45 -1.21 24.64 -1.48
CA GLU A 45 -1.64 26.03 -1.52
C GLU A 45 -1.11 26.83 -0.32
N THR A 46 -1.18 26.24 0.88
CA THR A 46 -0.62 26.84 2.10
C THR A 46 0.90 27.00 2.01
N ALA A 47 1.57 26.10 1.30
CA ALA A 47 3.01 26.12 1.08
C ALA A 47 3.45 27.05 -0.08
N GLY A 48 2.53 27.72 -0.77
CA GLY A 48 2.84 28.60 -1.90
C GLY A 48 3.21 27.89 -3.21
N HIS A 49 2.98 26.58 -3.29
CA HIS A 49 3.26 25.73 -4.45
C HIS A 49 2.00 24.98 -4.90
N THR A 50 0.93 25.73 -5.17
CA THR A 50 -0.39 25.19 -5.49
C THR A 50 -0.34 24.21 -6.66
N LEU A 51 -0.79 22.99 -6.40
CA LEU A 51 -0.91 21.96 -7.42
C LEU A 51 -2.10 22.25 -8.35
N PRO A 52 -1.98 22.02 -9.68
CA PRO A 52 -2.97 22.47 -10.66
C PRO A 52 -4.14 21.49 -10.86
N TYR A 53 -4.65 20.90 -9.78
CA TYR A 53 -5.77 19.96 -9.84
C TYR A 53 -6.67 20.10 -8.61
N ASP A 54 -7.98 20.16 -8.85
CA ASP A 54 -9.02 20.40 -7.85
C ASP A 54 -10.08 19.30 -7.83
N SER A 55 -9.89 18.24 -8.63
CA SER A 55 -10.79 17.10 -8.72
C SER A 55 -10.01 15.79 -8.88
N LEU A 56 -10.61 14.69 -8.41
CA LEU A 56 -10.03 13.36 -8.57
C LEU A 56 -9.82 12.98 -10.06
N ALA A 57 -10.68 13.46 -10.95
CA ALA A 57 -10.54 13.26 -12.39
C ALA A 57 -9.26 13.93 -12.94
N GLN A 58 -8.95 15.16 -12.52
CA GLN A 58 -7.72 15.85 -12.90
C GLN A 58 -6.48 15.19 -12.29
N VAL A 59 -6.56 14.69 -11.04
CA VAL A 59 -5.47 13.92 -10.43
C VAL A 59 -5.18 12.65 -11.23
N ARG A 60 -6.22 11.95 -11.69
CA ARG A 60 -6.07 10.76 -12.54
C ARG A 60 -5.51 11.08 -13.92
N ALA A 61 -5.97 12.17 -14.54
CA ALA A 61 -5.37 12.65 -15.79
C ALA A 61 -3.88 12.94 -15.62
N ARG A 62 -3.50 13.60 -14.50
CA ARG A 62 -2.09 13.85 -14.19
C ARG A 62 -1.29 12.58 -13.96
N LEU A 63 -1.88 11.55 -13.34
CA LEU A 63 -1.25 10.24 -13.20
C LEU A 63 -0.97 9.62 -14.57
N ALA A 64 -1.93 9.65 -15.48
CA ALA A 64 -1.78 9.15 -16.84
C ALA A 64 -0.73 9.92 -17.65
N ASP A 65 -0.67 11.25 -17.51
CA ASP A 65 0.37 12.09 -18.12
C ASP A 65 1.78 11.70 -17.65
N VAL A 66 1.90 11.29 -16.38
CA VAL A 66 3.19 10.86 -15.80
C VAL A 66 3.55 9.44 -16.24
N ASN A 67 2.57 8.54 -16.29
CA ASN A 67 2.76 7.20 -16.82
C ASN A 67 1.43 6.67 -17.40
N PRO A 68 1.38 6.31 -18.70
CA PRO A 68 0.16 5.86 -19.37
C PRO A 68 -0.42 4.58 -18.79
N VAL A 69 0.35 3.80 -18.01
CA VAL A 69 -0.17 2.58 -17.34
C VAL A 69 -1.38 2.90 -16.46
N PHE A 70 -1.48 4.10 -15.88
CA PHE A 70 -2.58 4.47 -14.99
C PHE A 70 -3.94 4.64 -15.68
N ASP A 71 -3.97 4.69 -17.02
CA ASP A 71 -5.20 4.65 -17.82
C ASP A 71 -5.66 3.23 -18.16
N ALA A 72 -4.75 2.24 -18.12
CA ALA A 72 -5.04 0.83 -18.38
C ALA A 72 -5.65 0.13 -17.14
N VAL A 73 -6.76 0.66 -16.63
CA VAL A 73 -7.42 0.16 -15.42
C VAL A 73 -7.90 -1.28 -15.63
N ASP A 74 -7.59 -2.13 -14.65
CA ASP A 74 -7.87 -3.56 -14.64
C ASP A 74 -7.18 -4.37 -15.77
N GLU A 75 -6.19 -3.78 -16.44
CA GLU A 75 -5.39 -4.41 -17.49
C GLU A 75 -3.92 -4.55 -17.08
N ILE A 76 -3.24 -5.62 -17.53
CA ILE A 76 -1.78 -5.72 -17.43
C ILE A 76 -1.21 -5.19 -18.73
N VAL A 77 -0.37 -4.17 -18.64
CA VAL A 77 0.48 -3.73 -19.74
C VAL A 77 1.85 -4.40 -19.57
N PRO A 78 2.25 -5.34 -20.43
CA PRO A 78 3.55 -5.97 -20.34
C PRO A 78 4.65 -4.92 -20.46
N ALA A 79 5.64 -4.98 -19.57
CA ALA A 79 6.85 -4.19 -19.69
C ALA A 79 7.85 -4.92 -20.58
N GLU A 80 8.53 -4.20 -21.47
CA GLU A 80 9.68 -4.72 -22.19
C GLU A 80 10.81 -5.02 -21.19
N TRP A 81 11.55 -6.09 -21.45
CA TRP A 81 12.69 -6.44 -20.61
C TRP A 81 13.86 -5.48 -20.87
N GLU A 82 14.29 -4.79 -19.83
CA GLU A 82 15.41 -3.85 -19.89
C GLU A 82 16.62 -4.37 -19.10
N ALA A 83 17.81 -3.92 -19.50
CA ALA A 83 19.02 -4.16 -18.72
C ALA A 83 18.93 -3.42 -17.38
N PHE A 84 19.24 -4.11 -16.28
CA PHE A 84 19.27 -3.54 -14.93
C PHE A 84 20.67 -3.68 -14.33
N GLY A 85 20.98 -2.85 -13.31
CA GLY A 85 22.26 -2.89 -12.59
C GLY A 85 23.21 -1.73 -12.85
N GLY A 86 22.93 -0.88 -13.86
CA GLY A 86 23.78 0.27 -14.22
C GLY A 86 25.21 -0.12 -14.60
N ASP A 87 26.08 0.87 -14.78
CA ASP A 87 27.50 0.65 -15.10
C ASP A 87 28.37 0.42 -13.84
N ALA A 88 27.75 0.50 -12.65
CA ALA A 88 28.47 0.30 -11.40
C ALA A 88 28.89 -1.17 -11.27
N PRO A 89 30.14 -1.46 -10.87
CA PRO A 89 30.53 -2.84 -10.59
C PRO A 89 29.65 -3.41 -9.48
N ALA A 90 29.30 -4.69 -9.60
CA ALA A 90 28.60 -5.40 -8.55
C ALA A 90 29.39 -5.29 -7.23
N GLY A 91 28.71 -4.90 -6.14
CA GLY A 91 29.31 -4.91 -4.81
C GLY A 91 29.59 -6.32 -4.33
N ASP A 92 30.49 -6.46 -3.35
CA ASP A 92 30.77 -7.74 -2.72
C ASP A 92 29.52 -8.26 -1.98
N PRO A 93 29.11 -9.52 -2.22
CA PRO A 93 27.94 -10.09 -1.57
C PRO A 93 28.20 -10.30 -0.07
N ASP A 94 27.23 -9.92 0.76
CA ASP A 94 27.23 -10.25 2.19
C ASP A 94 26.96 -11.77 2.35
N PRO A 95 27.81 -12.51 3.10
CA PRO A 95 27.59 -13.95 3.33
C PRO A 95 26.39 -14.27 4.24
N ALA A 96 25.72 -13.26 4.81
CA ALA A 96 24.54 -13.45 5.64
C ALA A 96 23.43 -14.20 4.88
N PRO A 97 22.74 -15.15 5.54
CA PRO A 97 21.62 -15.84 4.93
C PRO A 97 20.46 -14.87 4.69
N PHE A 98 19.72 -15.08 3.60
CA PHE A 98 18.47 -14.35 3.34
C PHE A 98 17.49 -14.50 4.49
N ARG A 99 16.83 -13.40 4.84
CA ARG A 99 15.78 -13.35 5.86
C ARG A 99 14.53 -12.74 5.26
N SER A 100 13.36 -13.25 5.65
CA SER A 100 12.10 -12.61 5.30
C SER A 100 12.03 -11.21 5.93
N PRO A 101 11.73 -10.15 5.16
CA PRO A 101 11.45 -8.84 5.75
C PRO A 101 10.13 -8.85 6.55
N VAL A 102 9.24 -9.81 6.27
CA VAL A 102 7.98 -10.00 6.99
C VAL A 102 8.17 -10.99 8.12
N GLN A 103 8.29 -10.48 9.35
CA GLN A 103 8.47 -11.29 10.57
C GLN A 103 7.14 -11.75 11.19
N ASN A 104 6.07 -10.99 10.97
CA ASN A 104 4.74 -11.33 11.43
C ASN A 104 3.71 -11.00 10.35
N TYR A 105 3.26 -12.04 9.64
CA TYR A 105 2.28 -11.92 8.57
C TYR A 105 1.01 -11.16 8.98
N TYR A 106 0.53 -11.34 10.21
CA TYR A 106 -0.71 -10.72 10.69
C TYR A 106 -0.58 -9.23 11.08
N MET A 107 0.65 -8.68 11.14
CA MET A 107 0.93 -7.34 11.69
C MET A 107 1.79 -6.49 10.76
N THR A 108 1.62 -6.64 9.45
CA THR A 108 2.44 -6.00 8.41
C THR A 108 2.15 -4.50 8.26
N ASP A 109 0.89 -4.10 8.37
CA ASP A 109 0.44 -2.71 8.18
C ASP A 109 -0.24 -2.13 9.44
N PRO A 110 -0.56 -0.82 9.47
CA PRO A 110 -1.25 -0.22 10.61
C PRO A 110 -2.64 -0.82 10.88
N ILE A 111 -3.38 -1.26 9.85
CA ILE A 111 -4.74 -1.80 10.00
C ILE A 111 -4.69 -3.14 10.72
N GLY A 112 -3.81 -4.05 10.30
CA GLY A 112 -3.53 -5.32 10.96
C GLY A 112 -3.03 -5.12 12.39
N ARG A 113 -2.14 -4.14 12.62
CA ARG A 113 -1.63 -3.80 13.96
C ARG A 113 -2.69 -3.29 14.92
N CYS A 114 -3.73 -2.63 14.43
CA CYS A 114 -4.86 -2.18 15.25
C CYS A 114 -6.00 -3.21 15.34
N SER A 115 -5.88 -4.37 14.69
CA SER A 115 -6.92 -5.40 14.69
C SER A 115 -6.77 -6.39 15.85
N GLU A 116 -7.81 -6.50 16.68
CA GLU A 116 -7.89 -7.51 17.74
C GLU A 116 -7.85 -8.95 17.19
N THR A 117 -8.48 -9.18 16.04
CA THR A 117 -8.50 -10.50 15.38
C THR A 117 -7.09 -10.90 14.96
N MET A 118 -6.33 -9.99 14.34
CA MET A 118 -4.95 -10.26 13.94
C MET A 118 -4.02 -10.43 15.15
N ALA A 119 -4.30 -9.76 16.27
CA ALA A 119 -3.60 -9.97 17.52
C ALA A 119 -3.80 -11.40 18.04
N LYS A 120 -5.03 -11.92 18.01
CA LYS A 120 -5.34 -13.31 18.37
C LYS A 120 -4.63 -14.30 17.43
N CYS A 121 -4.62 -14.06 16.11
CA CYS A 121 -3.89 -14.89 15.15
C CYS A 121 -2.38 -14.94 15.44
N THR A 122 -1.78 -13.80 15.81
CA THR A 122 -0.36 -13.74 16.23
C THR A 122 -0.10 -14.58 17.49
N GLN A 123 -0.97 -14.49 18.49
CA GLN A 123 -0.86 -15.27 19.72
C GLN A 123 -0.96 -16.77 19.44
N MET A 124 -1.93 -17.19 18.63
CA MET A 124 -2.10 -18.59 18.24
C MET A 124 -0.90 -19.12 17.44
N ARG A 125 -0.36 -18.33 16.51
CA ARG A 125 0.87 -18.72 15.79
C ARG A 125 2.05 -18.93 16.75
N ARG A 126 2.19 -18.05 17.75
CA ARG A 126 3.24 -18.18 18.77
C ARG A 126 3.04 -19.41 19.65
N SER A 127 1.81 -19.71 20.05
CA SER A 127 1.51 -20.90 20.87
C SER A 127 1.80 -22.20 20.10
N LEU A 128 1.43 -22.26 18.82
CA LEU A 128 1.74 -23.40 17.94
C LEU A 128 3.25 -23.58 17.76
N ALA A 129 4.00 -22.49 17.53
CA ALA A 129 5.45 -22.52 17.45
C ALA A 129 6.13 -22.95 18.78
N ALA A 130 5.51 -22.65 19.92
CA ALA A 130 5.97 -23.07 21.25
C ALA A 130 5.55 -24.50 21.63
N GLY A 131 4.89 -25.25 20.73
CA GLY A 131 4.44 -26.62 21.01
C GLY A 131 3.24 -26.71 21.95
N ALA A 132 2.57 -25.59 22.25
CA ALA A 132 1.35 -25.58 23.04
C ALA A 132 0.22 -26.18 22.20
N ARG A 133 -0.21 -27.40 22.55
CA ARG A 133 -1.36 -28.07 21.95
C ARG A 133 -2.61 -27.28 22.31
N THR A 134 -3.31 -26.73 21.33
CA THR A 134 -4.56 -25.98 21.52
C THR A 134 -5.79 -26.88 21.57
N GLY A 135 -5.62 -28.15 21.97
CA GLY A 135 -6.73 -29.09 22.07
C GLY A 135 -7.57 -28.79 23.30
N THR A 136 -8.80 -28.33 23.10
CA THR A 136 -9.88 -28.55 24.04
C THR A 136 -10.24 -30.02 23.97
N ASP A 137 -9.51 -30.89 24.68
CA ASP A 137 -9.91 -32.24 25.07
C ASP A 137 -8.89 -32.79 26.08
N GLY A 138 -9.33 -32.93 27.34
CA GLY A 138 -8.59 -33.47 28.48
C GLY A 138 -8.79 -32.67 29.76
#